data_AF-A0A3A9WCG5-F1
#
_entry.id   AF-A0A3A9WCG5-F1
#
_cell.length_a   1.000
_cell.length_b   1.000
_cell.length_c   1.000
_cell.angle_alpha   90.00
_cell.angle_beta   90.00
_cell.angle_gamma   90.00
#
_symmetry.space_group_name_H-M   'P 1'
#
loop_
_entity.id
_entity.type
_entity.pdbx_description
1 polymer ?
#
loop_
_entity_poly.entity_id
_entity_poly.type
_entity_poly.pdbx_seq_one_letter_code
_entity_poly.pdbx_strand_id
1 'polypeptide(L)'
;MSGSGMTRCKNPTCRRPVFRNGNGRPRQYCDKPCRDAAYRAGRLTPSPDTERYAAYLRQLSEDLAQRAHALVVAAHGAEPQKDASLTLLRLVTEAERALGDVRAAAVQHARTRGVRAVAIAQAIGLTPAQLRTRLAPPAVERRMRRREALARHPDPAPGQPEQPVVNAPPPGAFPLARALATLQRSSGRSLSEVGRRAGVSPSYVSRVLAGKRRPSWPLTRRIVEVCDGDPADLLPLWRAARGEAPRPATPDALHAALRGLHLAAQRPPLESIRTASHGQLSTADIAGLLHGQRVPHRTVVDRFVQALGFRPEAYLPPWGTERPPGAARPGVCCPTPGALPADAFG
;
A
#
# COMPACT_ATOMS: atom_id res chain seq x y z
N MET A 1 55.56 -6.26 30.87
CA MET A 1 54.61 -5.23 31.35
C MET A 1 53.28 -5.44 30.65
N SER A 2 52.37 -6.20 31.28
CA SER A 2 51.11 -6.64 30.66
C SER A 2 50.04 -5.55 30.78
N GLY A 3 49.62 -4.99 29.64
CA GLY A 3 48.56 -4.00 29.56
C GLY A 3 47.23 -4.56 30.06
N SER A 4 46.83 -4.18 31.28
CA SER A 4 45.51 -4.49 31.82
C SER A 4 44.46 -3.78 30.97
N GLY A 5 43.71 -4.54 30.17
CA GLY A 5 42.65 -4.02 29.31
C GLY A 5 41.55 -3.32 30.11
N MET A 6 41.65 -2.00 30.22
CA MET A 6 40.70 -1.15 30.93
C MET A 6 39.48 -0.90 30.04
N THR A 7 38.29 -1.33 30.47
CA THR A 7 37.03 -1.09 29.74
C THR A 7 36.20 -0.03 30.45
N ARG A 8 35.41 0.76 29.72
CA ARG A 8 34.53 1.77 30.35
C ARG A 8 33.25 1.14 30.87
N CYS A 9 32.70 1.72 31.94
CA CYS A 9 31.39 1.35 32.48
C CYS A 9 30.30 1.46 31.39
N LYS A 10 29.42 0.47 31.28
CA LYS A 10 28.31 0.46 30.31
C LYS A 10 27.13 1.36 30.69
N ASN A 11 27.15 2.01 31.85
CA ASN A 11 26.14 3.00 32.19
C ASN A 11 26.41 4.29 31.38
N PRO A 12 25.50 4.75 30.50
CA PRO A 12 25.73 5.90 29.63
C PRO A 12 26.06 7.19 30.39
N THR A 13 25.60 7.30 31.65
CA THR A 13 25.86 8.45 32.52
C THR A 13 27.15 8.31 33.35
N CYS A 14 27.84 7.16 33.29
CA CYS A 14 29.05 6.90 34.05
C CYS A 14 30.22 6.51 33.13
N ARG A 15 31.32 7.26 33.20
CA ARG A 15 32.52 7.03 32.38
C ARG A 15 33.68 6.40 33.17
N ARG A 16 33.42 5.90 34.39
CA ARG A 16 34.46 5.32 35.25
C ARG A 16 35.07 4.07 34.60
N PRO A 17 36.39 3.83 34.81
CA PRO A 17 37.04 2.63 34.33
C PRO A 17 36.56 1.40 35.10
N VAL A 18 36.44 0.29 34.37
CA VAL A 18 36.10 -1.03 34.88
C VAL A 18 37.28 -1.94 34.59
N PHE A 19 37.92 -2.37 35.69
CA PHE A 19 39.02 -3.31 35.64
C PHE A 19 38.50 -4.72 35.36
N ARG A 20 39.17 -5.43 34.46
CA ARG A 20 38.90 -6.85 34.21
C ARG A 20 39.34 -7.64 35.43
N ASN A 21 38.47 -8.51 35.93
CA ASN A 21 38.84 -9.46 36.97
C ASN A 21 39.75 -10.54 36.38
N GLY A 22 40.73 -11.02 37.15
CA GLY A 22 41.70 -12.03 36.70
C GLY A 22 41.08 -13.39 36.40
N ASN A 23 39.97 -13.75 37.04
CA ASN A 23 39.19 -14.96 36.77
C ASN A 23 37.69 -14.66 36.70
N GLY A 24 36.98 -15.22 35.71
CA GLY A 24 35.52 -15.14 35.55
C GLY A 24 35.01 -14.11 34.54
N ARG A 25 33.67 -13.98 34.45
CA ARG A 25 33.02 -13.07 33.49
C ARG A 25 33.44 -11.62 33.75
N PRO A 26 33.90 -10.87 32.71
CA PRO A 26 34.35 -9.50 32.88
C PRO A 26 33.27 -8.60 33.50
N ARG A 27 33.67 -7.78 34.48
CA ARG A 27 32.81 -6.72 35.01
C ARG A 27 32.47 -5.73 33.90
N GLN A 28 31.19 -5.37 33.79
CA GLN A 28 30.68 -4.43 32.78
C GLN A 28 30.28 -3.07 33.38
N TYR A 29 30.23 -2.98 34.71
CA TYR A 29 29.83 -1.81 35.47
C TYR A 29 30.82 -1.60 36.61
N CYS A 30 31.06 -0.34 36.99
CA CYS A 30 31.96 -0.01 38.09
C CYS A 30 31.42 -0.43 39.45
N ASP A 31 30.09 -0.38 39.62
CA ASP A 31 29.41 -0.70 40.87
C ASP A 31 27.94 -1.14 40.62
N LYS A 32 27.29 -1.64 41.68
CA LYS A 32 25.87 -2.04 41.67
C LYS A 32 24.94 -0.86 41.33
N PRO A 33 25.12 0.36 41.87
CA PRO A 33 24.30 1.52 41.50
C PRO A 33 24.34 1.85 40.01
N CYS A 34 25.51 1.84 39.36
CA CYS A 34 25.62 2.10 37.92
C CYS A 34 24.97 1.01 37.09
N ARG A 35 25.08 -0.25 37.52
CA ARG A 35 24.36 -1.36 36.90
C ARG A 35 22.86 -1.13 36.99
N ASP A 36 22.34 -0.83 38.18
CA ASP A 36 20.90 -0.66 38.41
C ASP A 36 20.36 0.62 37.73
N ALA A 37 21.17 1.68 37.61
CA ALA A 37 20.85 2.87 36.82
C ALA A 37 20.83 2.60 35.32
N ALA A 38 21.81 1.85 34.80
CA ALA A 38 21.81 1.42 33.39
C ALA A 38 20.62 0.52 33.07
N TYR A 39 20.24 -0.40 33.96
CA TYR A 39 19.03 -1.20 33.81
C TYR A 39 17.75 -0.36 33.85
N ARG A 40 17.68 0.68 34.69
CA ARG A 40 16.55 1.62 34.73
C ARG A 40 16.44 2.45 33.45
N ALA A 41 17.55 3.00 32.98
CA ALA A 41 17.61 3.75 31.72
C ALA A 41 17.22 2.86 30.52
N GLY A 42 17.73 1.63 30.47
CA GLY A 42 17.39 0.65 29.44
C GLY A 42 15.94 0.16 29.48
N ARG A 43 15.22 0.29 30.61
CA ARG A 43 13.78 0.03 30.68
C ARG A 43 12.92 1.18 30.16
N LEU A 44 13.44 2.40 30.15
CA LEU A 44 12.72 3.59 29.67
C LEU A 44 12.81 3.73 28.15
N THR A 45 13.91 3.29 27.54
CA THR A 45 14.05 3.25 26.08
C THR A 45 13.27 2.06 25.50
N PRO A 46 12.31 2.28 24.58
CA PRO A 46 11.63 1.19 23.90
C PRO A 46 12.65 0.29 23.18
N SER A 47 12.58 -1.02 23.42
CA SER A 47 13.36 -1.97 22.61
C SER A 47 12.89 -1.90 21.14
N PRO A 48 13.76 -2.13 20.14
CA PRO A 48 13.37 -2.28 18.74
C PRO A 48 12.21 -3.28 18.54
N ASP A 49 12.14 -4.32 19.36
CA ASP A 49 11.01 -5.26 19.37
C ASP A 49 9.71 -4.57 19.80
N THR A 50 9.77 -3.67 20.78
CA THR A 50 8.60 -2.92 21.26
C THR A 50 7.98 -2.07 20.14
N GLU A 51 8.83 -1.40 19.37
CA GLU A 51 8.42 -0.58 18.21
C GLU A 51 7.86 -1.46 17.09
N ARG A 52 8.51 -2.59 16.79
CA ARG A 52 8.05 -3.57 15.80
C ARG A 52 6.66 -4.11 16.16
N TYR A 53 6.45 -4.54 17.41
CA TYR A 53 5.16 -5.03 17.88
C TYR A 53 4.10 -3.93 17.94
N ALA A 54 4.48 -2.68 18.25
CA ALA A 54 3.55 -1.54 18.22
C ALA A 54 3.07 -1.22 16.81
N ALA A 55 3.97 -1.17 15.83
CA ALA A 55 3.63 -0.96 14.43
C ALA A 55 2.72 -2.08 13.89
N TYR A 56 3.05 -3.32 14.22
CA TYR A 56 2.24 -4.48 13.84
C TYR A 56 0.84 -4.46 14.47
N LEU A 57 0.74 -4.11 15.76
CA LEU A 57 -0.55 -3.97 16.45
C LEU A 57 -1.45 -2.92 15.78
N ARG A 58 -0.90 -1.77 15.37
CA ARG A 58 -1.66 -0.73 14.62
C ARG A 58 -2.22 -1.29 13.32
N GLN A 59 -1.37 -1.93 12.52
CA GLN A 59 -1.78 -2.52 11.24
C GLN A 59 -2.89 -3.57 11.40
N LEU A 60 -2.81 -4.43 12.42
CA LEU A 60 -3.85 -5.42 12.69
C LEU A 60 -5.16 -4.80 13.14
N SER A 61 -5.08 -3.70 13.90
CA SER A 61 -6.26 -2.97 14.38
C SER A 61 -7.00 -2.29 13.22
N GLU A 62 -6.27 -1.74 12.25
CA GLU A 62 -6.83 -1.18 11.02
C GLU A 62 -7.51 -2.27 10.15
N ASP A 63 -6.88 -3.43 9.99
CA ASP A 63 -7.47 -4.60 9.27
C ASP A 63 -8.76 -5.09 9.97
N LEU A 64 -8.77 -5.13 11.30
CA LEU A 64 -9.98 -5.45 12.07
C LEU A 64 -11.08 -4.40 11.86
N ALA A 65 -10.75 -3.11 11.92
CA ALA A 65 -11.71 -2.02 11.70
C ALA A 65 -12.32 -2.08 10.30
N GLN A 66 -11.51 -2.38 9.28
CA GLN A 66 -11.99 -2.54 7.90
C GLN A 66 -12.94 -3.73 7.76
N ARG A 67 -12.67 -4.86 8.43
CA ARG A 67 -13.55 -6.04 8.44
C ARG A 67 -14.85 -5.79 9.19
N ALA A 68 -14.78 -5.14 10.34
CA ALA A 68 -15.96 -4.74 11.10
C ALA A 68 -16.85 -3.79 10.28
N HIS A 69 -16.25 -2.82 9.59
CA HIS A 69 -16.98 -1.92 8.69
C HIS A 69 -17.63 -2.68 7.52
N ALA A 70 -16.93 -3.63 6.89
CA ALA A 70 -17.50 -4.46 5.83
C ALA A 70 -18.70 -5.29 6.32
N LEU A 71 -18.62 -5.84 7.55
CA LEU A 71 -19.73 -6.54 8.18
C LEU A 71 -20.94 -5.62 8.39
N VAL A 72 -20.71 -4.39 8.88
CA VAL A 72 -21.77 -3.38 9.07
C VAL A 72 -22.42 -3.04 7.74
N VAL A 73 -21.64 -2.74 6.69
CA VAL A 73 -22.16 -2.43 5.35
C VAL A 73 -22.99 -3.59 4.79
N ALA A 74 -22.50 -4.82 4.90
CA ALA A 74 -23.22 -6.01 4.45
C ALA A 74 -24.52 -6.23 5.23
N ALA A 75 -24.55 -5.93 6.53
CA ALA A 75 -25.75 -6.07 7.35
C ALA A 75 -26.82 -5.03 7.00
N HIS A 76 -26.43 -3.80 6.63
CA HIS A 76 -27.36 -2.74 6.24
C HIS A 76 -27.86 -2.87 4.79
N GLY A 77 -27.08 -3.51 3.91
CA GLY A 77 -27.42 -3.71 2.50
C GLY A 77 -28.04 -5.08 2.17
N ALA A 78 -28.31 -5.92 3.17
CA ALA A 78 -28.84 -7.26 2.95
C ALA A 78 -30.34 -7.21 2.61
N GLU A 79 -30.66 -7.14 1.31
CA GLU A 79 -31.94 -7.65 0.78
C GLU A 79 -32.04 -9.17 1.09
N PRO A 80 -33.25 -9.76 1.18
CA PRO A 80 -33.50 -11.11 1.70
C PRO A 80 -33.10 -12.21 0.71
N GLN A 81 -31.86 -12.18 0.21
CA GLN A 81 -31.26 -13.22 -0.60
C GLN A 81 -30.50 -14.21 0.31
N LYS A 82 -30.66 -15.51 0.04
CA LYS A 82 -30.00 -16.62 0.77
C LYS A 82 -28.46 -16.47 0.84
N ASP A 83 -27.84 -15.86 -0.16
CA ASP A 83 -26.39 -15.65 -0.25
C ASP A 83 -25.87 -14.51 0.64
N ALA A 84 -26.74 -13.58 1.07
CA ALA A 84 -26.37 -12.49 1.96
C ALA A 84 -26.03 -13.00 3.37
N SER A 85 -26.79 -13.98 3.88
CA SER A 85 -26.58 -14.59 5.20
C SER A 85 -25.23 -15.34 5.29
N LEU A 86 -24.87 -16.09 4.25
CA LEU A 86 -23.57 -16.77 4.19
C LEU A 86 -22.40 -15.78 4.11
N THR A 87 -22.61 -14.65 3.43
CA THR A 87 -21.62 -13.58 3.34
C THR A 87 -21.40 -12.91 4.70
N LEU A 88 -22.47 -12.66 5.47
CA LEU A 88 -22.36 -12.17 6.84
C LEU A 88 -21.60 -13.14 7.75
N LEU A 89 -21.91 -14.45 7.71
CA LEU A 89 -21.20 -15.46 8.50
C LEU A 89 -19.70 -15.53 8.17
N ARG A 90 -19.32 -15.38 6.89
CA ARG A 90 -17.92 -15.29 6.49
C ARG A 90 -17.24 -14.04 7.06
N LEU A 91 -17.88 -12.87 6.96
CA LEU A 91 -17.34 -11.62 7.48
C LEU A 91 -17.17 -11.66 9.01
N VAL A 92 -18.11 -12.28 9.73
CA VAL A 92 -17.98 -12.53 11.17
C VAL A 92 -16.78 -13.42 11.46
N THR A 93 -16.65 -14.56 10.78
CA THR A 93 -15.52 -15.50 10.97
C THR A 93 -14.18 -14.82 10.67
N GLU A 94 -14.13 -13.95 9.68
CA GLU A 94 -12.94 -13.17 9.35
C GLU A 94 -12.60 -12.12 10.40
N ALA A 95 -13.61 -11.44 10.94
CA ALA A 95 -13.45 -10.48 12.03
C ALA A 95 -12.96 -11.17 13.32
N GLU A 96 -13.47 -12.36 13.65
CA GLU A 96 -13.00 -13.15 14.79
C GLU A 96 -11.52 -13.54 14.66
N ARG A 97 -11.09 -13.96 13.46
CA ARG A 97 -9.68 -14.25 13.18
C ARG A 97 -8.81 -13.01 13.33
N ALA A 98 -9.26 -11.87 12.79
CA ALA A 98 -8.54 -10.60 12.91
C ALA A 98 -8.43 -10.15 14.37
N LEU A 99 -9.50 -10.29 15.15
CA LEU A 99 -9.51 -10.02 16.59
C LEU A 99 -8.53 -10.91 17.35
N GLY A 100 -8.48 -12.20 17.01
CA GLY A 100 -7.50 -13.14 17.58
C GLY A 100 -6.05 -12.74 17.31
N ASP A 101 -5.77 -12.19 16.12
CA ASP A 101 -4.44 -11.69 15.76
C ASP A 101 -4.10 -10.39 16.51
N VAL A 102 -5.04 -9.44 16.60
CA VAL A 102 -4.89 -8.20 17.40
C VAL A 102 -4.57 -8.55 18.85
N ARG A 103 -5.34 -9.47 19.45
CA ARG A 103 -5.12 -9.94 20.82
C ARG A 103 -3.72 -10.53 21.01
N ALA A 104 -3.27 -11.35 20.06
CA ALA A 104 -1.94 -11.95 20.10
C ALA A 104 -0.82 -10.90 20.03
N ALA A 105 -0.94 -9.91 19.15
CA ALA A 105 0.01 -8.81 19.03
C ALA A 105 0.02 -7.91 20.26
N ALA A 106 -1.15 -7.57 20.82
CA ALA A 106 -1.27 -6.76 22.03
C ALA A 106 -0.58 -7.42 23.23
N VAL A 107 -0.70 -8.74 23.36
CA VAL A 107 -0.01 -9.51 24.41
C VAL A 107 1.51 -9.46 24.27
N GLN A 108 2.06 -9.56 23.06
CA GLN A 108 3.51 -9.42 22.88
C GLN A 108 3.98 -7.99 23.09
N HIS A 109 3.21 -6.99 22.65
CA HIS A 109 3.49 -5.59 22.92
C HIS A 109 3.51 -5.30 24.44
N ALA A 110 2.59 -5.88 25.21
CA ALA A 110 2.59 -5.76 26.66
C ALA A 110 3.82 -6.45 27.30
N ARG A 111 4.24 -7.62 26.79
CA ARG A 111 5.45 -8.32 27.26
C ARG A 111 6.72 -7.53 27.00
N THR A 112 6.87 -6.94 25.81
CA THR A 112 8.06 -6.13 25.46
C THR A 112 8.14 -4.85 26.28
N ARG A 113 7.01 -4.33 26.76
CA ARG A 113 6.93 -3.25 27.76
C ARG A 113 7.09 -3.70 29.21
N GLY A 114 7.36 -4.98 29.45
CA GLY A 114 7.60 -5.51 30.80
C GLY A 114 6.34 -5.64 31.68
N VAL A 115 5.14 -5.65 31.10
CA VAL A 115 3.90 -5.88 31.85
C VAL A 115 3.90 -7.30 32.42
N ARG A 116 3.54 -7.44 33.70
CA ARG A 116 3.52 -8.74 34.39
C ARG A 116 2.51 -9.68 33.74
N ALA A 117 2.89 -10.94 33.54
CA ALA A 117 2.05 -11.95 32.89
C ALA A 117 0.68 -12.15 33.56
N VAL A 118 0.61 -12.01 34.89
CA VAL A 118 -0.66 -12.07 35.64
C VAL A 118 -1.60 -10.93 35.26
N ALA A 119 -1.09 -9.71 35.15
CA ALA A 119 -1.89 -8.54 34.75
C ALA A 119 -2.38 -8.66 33.31
N ILE A 120 -1.54 -9.17 32.40
CA ILE A 120 -1.93 -9.45 31.01
C ILE A 120 -3.05 -10.50 30.98
N ALA A 121 -2.91 -11.58 31.74
CA ALA A 121 -3.88 -12.67 31.78
C ALA A 121 -5.25 -12.19 32.31
N GLN A 122 -5.24 -11.39 33.39
CA GLN A 122 -6.44 -10.74 33.95
C GLN A 122 -7.13 -9.83 32.93
N ALA A 123 -6.38 -8.97 32.25
CA ALA A 123 -6.93 -8.01 31.28
C ALA A 123 -7.66 -8.67 30.09
N ILE A 124 -7.33 -9.92 29.77
CA ILE A 124 -7.93 -10.65 28.64
C ILE A 124 -8.82 -11.82 29.08
N GLY A 125 -9.08 -11.97 30.38
CA GLY A 125 -9.92 -13.04 30.93
C GLY A 125 -9.35 -14.45 30.76
N LEU A 126 -8.03 -14.63 30.90
CA LEU A 126 -7.38 -15.94 30.86
C LEU A 126 -6.58 -16.22 32.14
N THR A 127 -6.25 -17.48 32.37
CA THR A 127 -5.27 -17.86 33.40
C THR A 127 -3.83 -17.66 32.89
N PRO A 128 -2.84 -17.45 33.79
CA PRO A 128 -1.42 -17.38 33.38
C PRO A 128 -0.92 -18.63 32.65
N ALA A 129 -1.49 -19.81 32.95
CA ALA A 129 -1.20 -21.05 32.23
C ALA A 129 -1.74 -21.00 30.78
N GLN A 130 -2.99 -20.58 30.59
CA GLN A 130 -3.59 -20.41 29.26
C GLN A 130 -2.88 -19.33 28.42
N LEU A 131 -2.40 -18.26 29.07
CA LEU A 131 -1.61 -17.22 28.41
C LEU A 131 -0.28 -17.77 27.84
N ARG A 132 0.36 -18.72 28.55
CA ARG A 132 1.60 -19.36 28.09
C ARG A 132 1.36 -20.34 26.96
N THR A 133 0.28 -21.11 27.01
CA THR A 133 0.00 -22.17 26.02
C THR A 133 -0.67 -21.64 24.75
N ARG A 134 -1.70 -20.79 24.87
CA ARG A 134 -2.48 -20.28 23.71
C ARG A 134 -1.84 -19.07 23.02
N LEU A 135 -1.04 -18.29 23.76
CA LEU A 135 -0.47 -17.01 23.30
C LEU A 135 1.06 -16.98 23.51
N ALA A 136 1.70 -18.13 23.27
CA ALA A 136 3.14 -18.29 23.33
C ALA A 136 3.85 -17.33 22.36
N PRO A 137 4.96 -16.68 22.75
CA PRO A 137 5.76 -15.82 21.86
C PRO A 137 6.07 -16.42 20.49
N PRO A 138 6.53 -17.68 20.36
CA PRO A 138 6.83 -18.24 19.04
C PRO A 138 5.58 -18.45 18.17
N ALA A 139 4.40 -18.64 18.76
CA ALA A 139 3.17 -18.76 17.98
C ALA A 139 2.76 -17.43 17.34
N VAL A 140 2.93 -16.32 18.07
CA VAL A 140 2.66 -14.97 17.56
C VAL A 140 3.71 -14.56 16.53
N GLU A 141 4.98 -14.83 16.81
CA GLU A 141 6.08 -14.58 15.86
C GLU A 141 5.89 -15.38 14.57
N ARG A 142 5.45 -16.64 14.63
CA ARG A 142 5.10 -17.44 13.43
C ARG A 142 3.95 -16.82 12.64
N ARG A 143 2.91 -16.30 13.31
CA ARG A 143 1.79 -15.60 12.64
C ARG A 143 2.23 -14.30 11.99
N MET A 144 3.06 -13.51 12.68
CA MET A 144 3.71 -12.32 12.13
C MET A 144 4.53 -12.67 10.89
N ARG A 145 5.45 -13.63 11.01
CA ARG A 145 6.27 -14.10 9.90
C ARG A 145 5.43 -14.64 8.75
N ARG A 146 4.34 -15.35 9.02
CA ARG A 146 3.41 -15.83 7.98
C ARG A 146 2.71 -14.66 7.29
N ARG A 147 2.21 -13.65 8.01
CA ARG A 147 1.59 -12.45 7.41
C ARG A 147 2.62 -11.61 6.65
N GLU A 148 3.78 -11.36 7.23
CA GLU A 148 4.89 -10.67 6.58
C GLU A 148 5.40 -11.46 5.38
N ALA A 149 5.41 -12.80 5.42
CA ALA A 149 5.74 -13.65 4.29
C ALA A 149 4.64 -13.66 3.23
N LEU A 150 3.35 -13.62 3.59
CA LEU A 150 2.25 -13.45 2.65
C LEU A 150 2.22 -12.03 2.04
N ALA A 151 2.73 -11.03 2.78
CA ALA A 151 2.91 -9.66 2.32
C ALA A 151 4.16 -9.49 1.45
N ARG A 152 5.24 -10.25 1.73
CA ARG A 152 6.51 -10.25 0.97
C ARG A 152 6.52 -11.24 -0.22
N HIS A 153 5.77 -12.33 -0.12
CA HIS A 153 5.57 -13.39 -1.12
C HIS A 153 4.09 -13.75 -1.19
N PRO A 154 3.32 -13.10 -2.08
CA PRO A 154 1.90 -13.39 -2.18
C PRO A 154 1.66 -14.63 -3.03
N ASP A 155 1.75 -15.83 -2.46
CA ASP A 155 1.14 -17.01 -3.07
C ASP A 155 0.41 -17.94 -2.09
N PRO A 156 -0.77 -18.48 -2.46
CA PRO A 156 -1.64 -19.22 -1.56
C PRO A 156 -1.46 -20.74 -1.68
N ALA A 157 -1.81 -21.42 -0.59
CA ALA A 157 -2.03 -22.86 -0.56
C ALA A 157 -3.13 -23.28 -1.56
N PRO A 158 -3.02 -24.48 -2.18
CA PRO A 158 -3.99 -24.97 -3.13
C PRO A 158 -5.25 -25.52 -2.43
N GLY A 159 -6.42 -25.26 -3.01
CA GLY A 159 -7.61 -26.09 -2.79
C GLY A 159 -8.73 -25.52 -1.93
N GLN A 160 -9.26 -24.33 -2.24
CA GLN A 160 -10.66 -24.02 -1.87
C GLN A 160 -11.45 -23.48 -3.06
N PRO A 161 -12.67 -23.99 -3.32
CA PRO A 161 -13.51 -23.55 -4.43
C PRO A 161 -13.90 -22.08 -4.27
N GLU A 162 -13.70 -21.34 -5.36
CA GLU A 162 -13.89 -19.90 -5.46
C GLU A 162 -15.37 -19.55 -5.39
N GLN A 163 -15.81 -18.88 -4.32
CA GLN A 163 -17.11 -18.20 -4.33
C GLN A 163 -16.96 -16.78 -4.94
N PRO A 164 -17.99 -16.27 -5.63
CA PRO A 164 -17.92 -15.00 -6.36
C PRO A 164 -17.84 -13.86 -5.35
N VAL A 165 -16.72 -13.13 -5.38
CA VAL A 165 -16.48 -11.98 -4.50
C VAL A 165 -17.20 -10.77 -5.10
N VAL A 166 -18.43 -10.51 -4.67
CA VAL A 166 -19.15 -9.27 -4.94
C VAL A 166 -18.69 -8.24 -3.90
N ASN A 167 -17.56 -7.58 -4.16
CA ASN A 167 -17.19 -6.33 -3.50
C ASN A 167 -16.94 -5.33 -4.62
N ALA A 168 -17.82 -4.32 -4.73
CA ALA A 168 -17.66 -3.25 -5.69
C ALA A 168 -16.28 -2.59 -5.48
N PRO A 169 -15.37 -2.66 -6.46
CA PRO A 169 -14.04 -2.07 -6.33
C PRO A 169 -14.16 -0.54 -6.19
N PRO A 170 -13.27 0.11 -5.44
CA PRO A 170 -13.22 1.57 -5.39
C PRO A 170 -13.10 2.16 -6.80
N PRO A 171 -13.69 3.34 -7.06
CA PRO A 171 -13.67 3.98 -8.37
C PRO A 171 -12.21 4.22 -8.79
N GLY A 172 -11.70 3.39 -9.71
CA GLY A 172 -10.30 3.42 -10.16
C GLY A 172 -9.55 2.08 -10.10
N ALA A 173 -9.94 1.13 -9.24
CA ALA A 173 -9.34 -0.21 -9.27
C ALA A 173 -9.93 -1.08 -10.40
N PHE A 174 -11.19 -0.82 -10.76
CA PHE A 174 -11.91 -1.55 -11.79
C PHE A 174 -11.37 -1.32 -13.22
N PRO A 175 -11.05 -0.07 -13.64
CA PRO A 175 -10.55 0.16 -15.00
C PRO A 175 -9.17 -0.45 -15.25
N LEU A 176 -8.24 -0.37 -14.29
CA LEU A 176 -6.92 -1.01 -14.43
C LEU A 176 -7.06 -2.53 -14.58
N ALA A 177 -7.85 -3.16 -13.71
CA ALA A 177 -8.08 -4.60 -13.77
C ALA A 177 -8.74 -5.02 -15.09
N ARG A 178 -9.76 -4.29 -15.54
CA ARG A 178 -10.44 -4.52 -16.82
C ARG A 178 -9.52 -4.32 -18.03
N ALA A 179 -8.67 -3.30 -17.99
CA ALA A 179 -7.73 -3.02 -19.07
C ALA A 179 -6.69 -4.15 -19.18
N LEU A 180 -6.12 -4.58 -18.06
CA LEU A 180 -5.21 -5.73 -18.00
C LEU A 180 -5.91 -7.03 -18.44
N ALA A 181 -7.17 -7.25 -18.06
CA ALA A 181 -7.92 -8.44 -18.45
C ALA A 181 -8.25 -8.44 -19.96
N THR A 182 -8.52 -7.26 -20.53
CA THR A 182 -8.72 -7.11 -21.98
C THR A 182 -7.42 -7.38 -22.71
N LEU A 183 -6.31 -6.81 -22.24
CA LEU A 183 -4.97 -7.02 -22.81
C LEU A 183 -4.56 -8.49 -22.78
N GLN A 184 -4.75 -9.16 -21.64
CA GLN A 184 -4.44 -10.58 -21.49
C GLN A 184 -5.28 -11.43 -22.45
N ARG A 185 -6.59 -11.18 -22.57
CA ARG A 185 -7.45 -11.89 -23.52
C ARG A 185 -7.03 -11.65 -24.97
N SER A 186 -6.73 -10.41 -25.35
CA SER A 186 -6.31 -10.09 -26.73
C SER A 186 -4.95 -10.67 -27.09
N SER A 187 -4.07 -10.91 -26.10
CA SER A 187 -2.75 -11.50 -26.35
C SER A 187 -2.80 -13.00 -26.69
N GLY A 188 -3.92 -13.68 -26.44
CA GLY A 188 -4.05 -15.14 -26.59
C GLY A 188 -3.22 -15.97 -25.60
N ARG A 189 -2.42 -15.34 -24.73
CA ARG A 189 -1.54 -16.03 -23.78
C ARG A 189 -2.31 -16.51 -22.56
N SER A 190 -1.99 -17.73 -22.10
CA SER A 190 -2.58 -18.27 -20.88
C SER A 190 -2.11 -17.50 -19.64
N LEU A 191 -2.92 -17.51 -18.56
CA LEU A 191 -2.51 -16.93 -17.28
C LEU A 191 -1.22 -17.55 -16.72
N SER A 192 -0.99 -18.82 -17.03
CA SER A 192 0.23 -19.53 -16.65
C SER A 192 1.46 -18.99 -17.36
N GLU A 193 1.34 -18.77 -18.67
CA GLU A 193 2.40 -18.18 -19.46
C GLU A 193 2.69 -16.74 -19.07
N VAL A 194 1.64 -15.94 -18.86
CA VAL A 194 1.77 -14.55 -18.39
C VAL A 194 2.46 -14.51 -17.03
N GLY A 195 2.04 -15.37 -16.09
CA GLY A 195 2.68 -15.47 -14.77
C GLY A 195 4.15 -15.83 -14.87
N ARG A 196 4.48 -16.91 -15.58
CA ARG A 196 5.87 -17.38 -15.78
C ARG A 196 6.77 -16.27 -16.35
N ARG A 197 6.34 -15.59 -17.42
CA ARG A 197 7.12 -14.52 -18.06
C ARG A 197 7.19 -13.25 -17.20
N ALA A 198 6.16 -12.98 -16.40
CA ALA A 198 6.16 -11.85 -15.46
C ALA A 198 6.92 -12.12 -14.15
N GLY A 199 7.27 -13.39 -13.87
CA GLY A 199 7.93 -13.81 -12.62
C GLY A 199 6.97 -13.89 -11.42
N VAL A 200 5.68 -14.14 -11.66
CA VAL A 200 4.64 -14.29 -10.64
C VAL A 200 3.77 -15.52 -10.90
N SER A 201 2.98 -15.95 -9.93
CA SER A 201 2.12 -17.11 -10.12
C SER A 201 0.92 -16.81 -11.03
N PRO A 202 0.38 -17.84 -11.72
CA PRO A 202 -0.85 -17.70 -12.51
C PRO A 202 -2.03 -17.20 -11.64
N SER A 203 -2.10 -17.69 -10.39
CA SER A 203 -3.10 -17.28 -9.39
C SER A 203 -2.95 -15.84 -8.94
N TYR A 204 -1.72 -15.30 -8.91
CA TYR A 204 -1.49 -13.88 -8.67
C TYR A 204 -2.01 -13.04 -9.85
N VAL A 205 -1.68 -13.43 -11.09
CA VAL A 205 -2.16 -12.76 -12.30
C VAL A 205 -3.69 -12.75 -12.32
N SER A 206 -4.35 -13.89 -12.12
CA SER A 206 -5.82 -13.98 -12.05
C SER A 206 -6.43 -12.97 -11.07
N ARG A 207 -5.88 -12.86 -9.86
CA ARG A 207 -6.36 -11.91 -8.84
C ARG A 207 -6.11 -10.45 -9.22
N VAL A 208 -5.05 -10.15 -9.96
CA VAL A 208 -4.80 -8.81 -10.51
C VAL A 208 -5.84 -8.47 -11.57
N LEU A 209 -6.09 -9.39 -12.52
CA LEU A 209 -7.07 -9.21 -13.59
C LEU A 209 -8.51 -9.09 -13.05
N ALA A 210 -8.80 -9.78 -11.95
CA ALA A 210 -10.07 -9.68 -11.24
C ALA A 210 -10.19 -8.43 -10.34
N GLY A 211 -9.15 -7.59 -10.26
CA GLY A 211 -9.13 -6.41 -9.39
C GLY A 211 -9.02 -6.72 -7.88
N LYS A 212 -8.85 -7.99 -7.52
CA LYS A 212 -8.67 -8.47 -6.12
C LYS A 212 -7.27 -8.13 -5.58
N ARG A 213 -6.31 -7.78 -6.44
CA ARG A 213 -4.93 -7.39 -6.08
C ARG A 213 -4.47 -6.16 -6.86
N ARG A 214 -3.73 -5.28 -6.19
CA ARG A 214 -3.09 -4.10 -6.81
C ARG A 214 -1.60 -4.38 -7.03
N PRO A 215 -1.15 -4.60 -8.28
CA PRO A 215 0.28 -4.83 -8.56
C PRO A 215 1.11 -3.55 -8.39
N SER A 216 2.42 -3.71 -8.17
CA SER A 216 3.37 -2.61 -8.27
C SER A 216 3.49 -2.13 -9.73
N TRP A 217 3.99 -0.90 -9.94
CA TRP A 217 4.19 -0.39 -11.30
C TRP A 217 5.14 -1.28 -12.14
N PRO A 218 6.33 -1.71 -11.63
CA PRO A 218 7.21 -2.59 -12.39
C PRO A 218 6.55 -3.90 -12.82
N LEU A 219 5.70 -4.48 -11.95
CA LEU A 219 4.97 -5.71 -12.28
C LEU A 219 3.86 -5.44 -13.30
N THR A 220 3.14 -4.32 -13.18
CA THR A 220 2.12 -3.91 -14.15
C THR A 220 2.72 -3.76 -15.54
N ARG A 221 3.82 -3.01 -15.63
CA ARG A 221 4.59 -2.83 -16.87
C ARG A 221 4.99 -4.18 -17.48
N ARG A 222 5.54 -5.10 -16.68
CA ARG A 222 5.96 -6.42 -17.18
C ARG A 222 4.77 -7.26 -17.67
N ILE A 223 3.64 -7.25 -16.98
CA ILE A 223 2.41 -7.93 -17.44
C ILE A 223 1.95 -7.34 -18.77
N VAL A 224 2.00 -6.01 -18.90
CA VAL A 224 1.59 -5.31 -20.13
C VAL A 224 2.52 -5.66 -21.30
N GLU A 225 3.84 -5.60 -21.11
CA GLU A 225 4.84 -6.00 -22.11
C GLU A 225 4.65 -7.47 -22.53
N VAL A 226 4.42 -8.37 -21.57
CA VAL A 226 4.17 -9.79 -21.84
C VAL A 226 2.88 -10.03 -22.62
N CYS A 227 1.93 -9.10 -22.59
CA CYS A 227 0.69 -9.17 -23.35
C CYS A 227 0.71 -8.30 -24.61
N ASP A 228 1.90 -7.88 -25.08
CA ASP A 228 2.12 -7.00 -26.25
C ASP A 228 1.36 -5.67 -26.18
N GLY A 229 1.15 -5.13 -24.97
CA GLY A 229 0.58 -3.81 -24.77
C GLY A 229 1.64 -2.73 -24.58
N ASP A 230 1.23 -1.47 -24.71
CA ASP A 230 2.05 -0.32 -24.35
C ASP A 230 1.87 0.02 -22.86
N PRO A 231 2.93 -0.05 -22.03
CA PRO A 231 2.87 0.37 -20.63
C PRO A 231 2.39 1.82 -20.45
N ALA A 232 2.70 2.73 -21.38
CA ALA A 232 2.31 4.13 -21.27
C ALA A 232 0.80 4.30 -21.14
N ASP A 233 0.01 3.45 -21.82
CA ASP A 233 -1.45 3.48 -21.81
C ASP A 233 -2.05 3.11 -20.44
N LEU A 234 -1.36 2.27 -19.67
CA LEU A 234 -1.84 1.77 -18.38
C LEU A 234 -1.35 2.59 -17.18
N LEU A 235 -0.29 3.39 -17.35
CA LEU A 235 0.28 4.21 -16.27
C LEU A 235 -0.75 5.17 -15.63
N PRO A 236 -1.59 5.89 -16.39
CA PRO A 236 -2.60 6.77 -15.81
C PRO A 236 -3.64 6.01 -14.98
N LEU A 237 -4.09 4.84 -15.47
CA LEU A 237 -5.03 3.98 -14.75
C LEU A 237 -4.41 3.39 -13.49
N TRP A 238 -3.12 3.03 -13.54
CA TRP A 238 -2.39 2.54 -12.39
C TRP A 238 -2.27 3.59 -11.28
N ARG A 239 -1.98 4.84 -11.64
CA ARG A 239 -1.97 5.99 -10.70
C ARG A 239 -3.35 6.23 -10.10
N ALA A 240 -4.39 6.28 -10.94
CA ALA A 240 -5.77 6.46 -10.50
C ALA A 240 -6.22 5.36 -9.52
N ALA A 241 -5.84 4.11 -9.76
CA ALA A 241 -6.13 2.99 -8.86
C ALA A 241 -5.51 3.14 -7.45
N ARG A 242 -4.52 4.02 -7.29
CA ARG A 242 -3.86 4.33 -6.01
C ARG A 242 -4.32 5.66 -5.40
N GLY A 243 -5.28 6.35 -6.01
CA GLY A 243 -5.75 7.67 -5.57
C GLY A 243 -4.79 8.80 -5.98
N GLU A 244 -3.80 8.52 -6.81
CA GLU A 244 -2.97 9.55 -7.42
C GLU A 244 -3.76 10.15 -8.59
N ALA A 245 -4.23 11.39 -8.43
CA ALA A 245 -4.92 12.10 -9.50
C ALA A 245 -4.02 12.13 -10.75
N PRO A 246 -4.47 11.58 -11.89
CA PRO A 246 -3.71 11.68 -13.12
C PRO A 246 -3.54 13.17 -13.44
N ARG A 247 -2.31 13.64 -13.55
CA ARG A 247 -2.01 14.93 -14.19
C ARG A 247 -1.33 14.60 -15.50
N PRO A 248 -2.05 14.59 -16.64
CA PRO A 248 -1.38 14.51 -17.92
C PRO A 248 -0.57 15.78 -18.06
N ALA A 249 0.74 15.68 -17.83
CA ALA A 249 1.67 16.80 -17.93
C ALA A 249 1.93 17.19 -19.41
N THR A 250 1.55 16.32 -20.33
CA THR A 250 1.77 16.45 -21.78
C THR A 250 0.55 15.93 -22.55
N PRO A 251 0.36 16.40 -23.81
CA PRO A 251 -0.64 15.82 -24.71
C PRO A 251 -0.50 14.30 -24.86
N ASP A 252 0.72 13.77 -24.92
CA ASP A 252 0.96 12.32 -25.04
C ASP A 252 0.44 11.54 -23.82
N ALA A 253 0.61 12.09 -22.62
CA ALA A 253 0.10 11.47 -21.39
C ALA A 253 -1.44 11.45 -21.36
N LEU A 254 -2.09 12.45 -21.97
CA LEU A 254 -3.54 12.44 -22.16
C LEU A 254 -3.95 11.33 -23.15
N HIS A 255 -3.34 11.29 -24.33
CA HIS A 255 -3.67 10.27 -25.33
C HIS A 255 -3.45 8.84 -24.80
N ALA A 256 -2.39 8.63 -24.02
CA ALA A 256 -2.14 7.38 -23.32
C ALA A 256 -3.27 7.04 -22.32
N ALA A 257 -3.76 8.02 -21.56
CA ALA A 257 -4.89 7.82 -20.64
C ALA A 257 -6.17 7.44 -21.40
N LEU A 258 -6.43 8.07 -22.56
CA LEU A 258 -7.58 7.76 -23.40
C LEU A 258 -7.50 6.36 -24.01
N ARG A 259 -6.32 5.94 -24.49
CA ARG A 259 -6.08 4.56 -24.93
C ARG A 259 -6.25 3.56 -23.80
N GLY A 260 -5.78 3.88 -22.59
CA GLY A 260 -6.00 3.07 -21.39
C GLY A 260 -7.49 2.88 -21.07
N LEU A 261 -8.28 3.96 -21.11
CA LEU A 261 -9.73 3.90 -20.89
C LEU A 261 -10.46 3.12 -22.00
N HIS A 262 -10.05 3.29 -23.26
CA HIS A 262 -10.56 2.50 -24.38
C HIS A 262 -10.29 1.00 -24.18
N LEU A 263 -9.09 0.66 -23.70
CA LEU A 263 -8.73 -0.71 -23.33
C LEU A 263 -9.58 -1.23 -22.15
N ALA A 264 -9.81 -0.42 -21.11
CA ALA A 264 -10.68 -0.76 -19.99
C ALA A 264 -12.14 -1.00 -20.43
N ALA A 265 -12.60 -0.25 -21.43
CA ALA A 265 -13.91 -0.41 -22.07
C ALA A 265 -14.01 -1.65 -22.98
N GLN A 266 -12.96 -2.48 -23.07
CA GLN A 266 -12.88 -3.65 -23.94
C GLN A 266 -12.74 -3.32 -25.44
N ARG A 267 -12.13 -2.19 -25.77
CA ARG A 267 -11.87 -1.73 -27.15
C ARG A 267 -13.12 -1.74 -28.04
N PRO A 268 -14.19 -1.01 -27.67
CA PRO A 268 -15.38 -0.92 -28.50
C PRO A 268 -15.03 -0.36 -29.89
N PRO A 269 -15.69 -0.85 -30.97
CA PRO A 269 -15.55 -0.29 -32.32
C PRO A 269 -15.89 1.21 -32.35
N LEU A 270 -15.30 1.95 -33.28
CA LEU A 270 -15.48 3.40 -33.38
C LEU A 270 -16.95 3.79 -33.58
N GLU A 271 -17.70 3.00 -34.36
CA GLU A 271 -19.14 3.23 -34.58
C GLU A 271 -19.99 3.05 -33.31
N SER A 272 -19.60 2.13 -32.42
CA SER A 272 -20.27 1.97 -31.13
C SER A 272 -20.05 3.18 -30.23
N ILE A 273 -18.84 3.76 -30.24
CA ILE A 273 -18.52 4.99 -29.50
C ILE A 273 -19.28 6.18 -30.09
N ARG A 274 -19.30 6.32 -31.42
CA ARG A 274 -20.09 7.34 -32.12
C ARG A 274 -21.57 7.27 -31.72
N THR A 275 -22.15 6.08 -31.73
CA THR A 275 -23.55 5.84 -31.36
C THR A 275 -23.81 6.20 -29.89
N ALA A 276 -22.94 5.76 -28.98
CA ALA A 276 -23.02 6.09 -27.54
C ALA A 276 -22.84 7.59 -27.26
N SER A 277 -22.16 8.32 -28.14
CA SER A 277 -22.05 9.79 -28.10
C SER A 277 -23.21 10.53 -28.78
N HIS A 278 -24.25 9.82 -29.24
CA HIS A 278 -25.35 10.37 -30.04
C HIS A 278 -24.88 11.12 -31.31
N GLY A 279 -23.80 10.64 -31.94
CA GLY A 279 -23.23 11.26 -33.14
C GLY A 279 -22.44 12.56 -32.90
N GLN A 280 -22.24 12.97 -31.64
CA GLN A 280 -21.49 14.18 -31.31
C GLN A 280 -19.97 14.02 -31.48
N LEU A 281 -19.49 12.78 -31.65
CA LEU A 281 -18.11 12.47 -32.03
C LEU A 281 -18.10 11.79 -33.40
N SER A 282 -17.31 12.32 -34.33
CA SER A 282 -17.07 11.63 -35.60
C SER A 282 -16.06 10.48 -35.41
N THR A 283 -16.04 9.52 -36.34
CA THR A 283 -15.02 8.46 -36.35
C THR A 283 -13.61 9.02 -36.51
N ALA A 284 -13.46 10.13 -37.24
CA ALA A 284 -12.19 10.84 -37.36
C ALA A 284 -11.74 11.47 -36.03
N ASP A 285 -12.67 12.02 -35.24
CA ASP A 285 -12.36 12.53 -33.89
C ASP A 285 -11.91 11.40 -32.98
N ILE A 286 -12.66 10.29 -32.97
CA ILE A 286 -12.36 9.11 -32.15
C ILE A 286 -10.98 8.52 -32.51
N ALA A 287 -10.68 8.38 -33.81
CA ALA A 287 -9.38 7.92 -34.28
C ALA A 287 -8.27 8.91 -33.90
N GLY A 288 -8.50 10.21 -34.09
CA GLY A 288 -7.55 11.26 -33.74
C GLY A 288 -7.17 11.26 -32.25
N LEU A 289 -8.16 11.03 -31.37
CA LEU A 289 -7.95 10.87 -29.92
C LEU A 289 -7.08 9.65 -29.58
N LEU A 290 -7.32 8.52 -30.23
CA LEU A 290 -6.59 7.27 -29.92
C LEU A 290 -5.16 7.31 -30.47
N HIS A 291 -4.97 7.88 -31.68
CA HIS A 291 -3.67 7.96 -32.34
C HIS A 291 -2.82 9.17 -31.90
N GLY A 292 -3.38 10.10 -31.12
CA GLY A 292 -2.67 11.30 -30.67
C GLY A 292 -2.36 12.29 -31.80
N GLN A 293 -3.19 12.33 -32.84
CA GLN A 293 -2.95 13.13 -34.05
C GLN A 293 -3.35 14.60 -33.89
N ARG A 294 -4.07 14.96 -32.82
CA ARG A 294 -4.57 16.33 -32.56
C ARG A 294 -4.58 16.60 -31.07
N VAL A 295 -4.38 17.85 -30.66
CA VAL A 295 -4.66 18.27 -29.27
C VAL A 295 -6.17 18.44 -29.15
N PRO A 296 -6.88 17.57 -28.39
CA PRO A 296 -8.32 17.56 -28.40
C PRO A 296 -8.89 18.65 -27.49
N HIS A 297 -10.03 19.23 -27.91
CA HIS A 297 -10.77 20.13 -27.03
C HIS A 297 -11.36 19.36 -25.84
N ARG A 298 -11.46 20.00 -24.68
CA ARG A 298 -11.96 19.39 -23.44
C ARG A 298 -13.31 18.68 -23.64
N THR A 299 -14.23 19.33 -24.32
CA THR A 299 -15.57 18.79 -24.64
C THR A 299 -15.53 17.48 -25.42
N VAL A 300 -14.59 17.35 -26.35
CA VAL A 300 -14.42 16.15 -27.18
C VAL A 300 -13.92 14.98 -26.31
N VAL A 301 -13.00 15.28 -25.40
CA VAL A 301 -12.48 14.29 -24.44
C VAL A 301 -13.55 13.85 -23.45
N ASP A 302 -14.29 14.78 -22.85
CA ASP A 302 -15.32 14.46 -21.87
C ASP A 302 -16.41 13.57 -22.50
N ARG A 303 -16.86 13.91 -23.72
CA ARG A 303 -17.81 13.09 -24.49
C ARG A 303 -17.28 11.69 -24.78
N PHE A 304 -16.00 11.58 -25.14
CA PHE A 304 -15.38 10.29 -25.42
C PHE A 304 -15.35 9.42 -24.16
N VAL A 305 -14.91 9.97 -23.03
CA VAL A 305 -14.84 9.24 -21.76
C VAL A 305 -16.24 8.83 -21.27
N GLN A 306 -17.24 9.70 -21.43
CA GLN A 306 -18.65 9.38 -21.14
C GLN A 306 -19.20 8.27 -22.04
N ALA A 307 -18.91 8.31 -23.34
CA ALA A 307 -19.32 7.27 -24.30
C ALA A 307 -18.71 5.89 -23.97
N LEU A 308 -17.57 5.86 -23.28
CA LEU A 308 -16.95 4.63 -22.75
C LEU A 308 -17.55 4.17 -21.40
N GLY A 309 -18.51 4.91 -20.84
CA GLY A 309 -19.16 4.60 -19.56
C GLY A 309 -18.35 5.01 -18.33
N PHE A 310 -17.40 5.93 -18.48
CA PHE A 310 -16.57 6.44 -17.39
C PHE A 310 -16.91 7.90 -17.06
N ARG A 311 -16.58 8.32 -15.83
CA ARG A 311 -16.72 9.72 -15.38
C ARG A 311 -15.41 10.47 -15.64
N PRO A 312 -15.39 11.53 -16.47
CA PRO A 312 -14.17 12.27 -16.81
C PRO A 312 -13.37 12.72 -15.59
N GLU A 313 -14.06 13.25 -14.58
CA GLU A 313 -13.50 13.79 -13.34
C GLU A 313 -12.75 12.75 -12.47
N ALA A 314 -13.03 11.46 -12.66
CA ALA A 314 -12.35 10.40 -11.92
C ALA A 314 -10.97 10.04 -12.50
N TYR A 315 -10.69 10.43 -13.76
CA TYR A 315 -9.52 9.97 -14.51
C TYR A 315 -8.74 11.08 -15.18
N LEU A 316 -9.36 12.25 -15.35
CA LEU A 316 -8.76 13.42 -15.95
C LEU A 316 -8.91 14.59 -14.96
N PRO A 317 -7.83 15.32 -14.65
CA PRO A 317 -7.96 16.51 -13.83
C PRO A 317 -8.69 17.58 -14.65
N PRO A 318 -9.06 18.72 -14.06
CA PRO A 318 -9.44 19.88 -14.85
C PRO A 318 -8.21 20.42 -15.62
N TRP A 319 -7.86 19.81 -16.75
CA TRP A 319 -6.89 20.36 -17.69
C TRP A 319 -7.67 21.33 -18.58
N GLY A 320 -7.36 22.62 -18.46
CA GLY A 320 -8.15 23.70 -19.09
C GLY A 320 -8.27 25.00 -18.32
N THR A 321 -7.79 25.11 -17.07
CA THR A 321 -7.39 26.44 -16.58
C THR A 321 -5.96 26.65 -17.04
N GLU A 322 -5.81 27.38 -18.14
CA GLU A 322 -4.54 28.05 -18.44
C GLU A 322 -4.01 28.64 -17.14
N ARG A 323 -2.82 28.19 -16.72
CA ARG A 323 -2.05 29.01 -15.79
C ARG A 323 -1.73 30.27 -16.60
N PRO A 324 -2.15 31.48 -16.18
CA PRO A 324 -1.67 32.68 -16.86
C PRO A 324 -0.13 32.59 -16.88
N PRO A 325 0.52 32.74 -18.05
CA PRO A 325 1.96 32.77 -18.12
C PRO A 325 2.44 34.01 -17.36
N GLY A 326 2.76 33.87 -16.07
CA GLY A 326 3.12 35.04 -15.26
C GLY A 326 3.04 34.93 -13.74
N ALA A 327 2.67 33.81 -13.13
CA ALA A 327 2.90 33.65 -11.69
C ALA A 327 4.36 33.29 -11.44
N ALA A 328 5.22 34.31 -11.55
CA ALA A 328 6.59 34.32 -11.08
C ALA A 328 6.62 33.75 -9.65
N ARG A 329 7.59 32.87 -9.39
CA ARG A 329 7.96 32.54 -8.00
C ARG A 329 8.25 33.88 -7.31
N PRO A 330 7.77 34.16 -6.09
CA PRO A 330 8.35 35.24 -5.31
C PRO A 330 9.83 34.88 -5.18
N GLY A 331 10.65 35.63 -5.90
CA GLY A 331 12.08 35.46 -5.95
C GLY A 331 12.59 35.57 -4.52
N VAL A 332 13.46 34.64 -4.15
CA VAL A 332 14.44 34.89 -3.11
C VAL A 332 15.20 36.14 -3.58
N CYS A 333 14.89 37.29 -2.99
CA CYS A 333 15.73 38.47 -3.10
C CYS A 333 17.06 38.11 -2.45
N CYS A 334 18.03 37.71 -3.27
CA CYS A 334 19.42 37.95 -2.93
C CYS A 334 19.59 39.46 -2.81
N PRO A 335 20.15 39.99 -1.71
CA PRO A 335 20.51 41.39 -1.65
C PRO A 335 21.67 41.61 -2.63
N THR A 336 21.45 42.48 -3.61
CA THR A 336 22.52 43.09 -4.40
C THR A 336 23.47 43.79 -3.42
N PRO A 337 24.81 43.62 -3.53
CA PRO A 337 25.74 44.44 -2.77
C PRO A 337 25.65 45.87 -3.32
N GLY A 338 25.01 46.75 -2.56
CA GLY A 338 24.98 48.18 -2.83
C GLY A 338 26.40 48.73 -2.81
N ALA A 339 26.74 49.46 -3.88
CA ALA A 339 27.94 50.27 -3.96
C ALA A 339 28.01 51.22 -2.76
N LEU A 340 29.13 51.19 -2.05
CA LEU A 340 29.47 52.18 -1.03
C LEU A 340 29.67 53.54 -1.74
N PRO A 341 29.00 54.62 -1.31
CA PRO A 341 29.35 55.97 -1.77
C PRO A 341 30.75 56.35 -1.26
N ALA A 342 31.51 57.05 -2.08
CA ALA A 342 32.93 57.37 -1.90
C ALA A 342 33.22 58.40 -0.77
N ASP A 343 32.24 58.75 0.06
CA ASP A 343 32.37 59.80 1.08
C ASP A 343 32.59 59.24 2.50
N ALA A 344 32.92 57.95 2.64
CA ALA A 344 33.09 57.28 3.94
C ALA A 344 34.55 57.00 4.35
N PHE A 345 35.54 57.63 3.72
CA PHE A 345 36.93 57.61 4.17
C PHE A 345 37.43 59.05 4.41
N GLY A 346 37.04 59.57 5.57
CA GLY A 346 37.82 60.56 6.32
C GLY A 346 38.50 59.87 7.49
#